data_AF-A0A4R9VFK1-F1
#
_entry.id   AF-A0A4R9VFK1-F1
#
_cell.length_a   1.000
_cell.length_b   1.000
_cell.length_c   1.000
_cell.angle_alpha   90.00
_cell.angle_beta   90.00
_cell.angle_gamma   90.00
#
_symmetry.space_group_name_H-M   'P 1'
#
loop_
_entity.id
_entity.type
_entity.pdbx_description
1 polymer ?
#
loop_
_entity_poly.entity_id
_entity_poly.type
_entity_poly.pdbx_seq_one_letter_code
_entity_poly.pdbx_strand_id
1 'polypeptide(L)'
;QSLASLEQASHHVLADSIIRAARGRQLMLSHPHGVHEYRGAGLKGQVGNVSVLAGSRMLVLAGRPLPRWTLCGEEQYRNEPVLRVFVAFDGRLAGVFTFGDALRADARDAL
;
A
#
# COMPACT_ATOMS: atom_id res chain seq x y z
N GLN A 1 9.02 4.81 -3.52
CA GLN A 1 9.82 5.34 -2.40
C GLN A 1 8.91 5.72 -1.24
N SER A 2 8.03 6.72 -1.37
CA SER A 2 7.23 7.25 -0.25
C SER A 2 6.34 6.23 0.46
N LEU A 3 5.71 5.30 -0.28
CA LEU A 3 4.97 4.19 0.34
C LEU A 3 5.89 3.34 1.23
N ALA A 4 7.03 2.92 0.70
CA ALA A 4 7.99 2.11 1.45
C ALA A 4 8.58 2.85 2.66
N SER A 5 8.76 4.16 2.56
CA SER A 5 9.12 5.02 3.69
C SER A 5 8.05 5.04 4.77
N LEU A 6 6.77 5.22 4.39
CA LEU A 6 5.66 5.18 5.35
C LEU A 6 5.53 3.81 6.03
N GLU A 7 5.68 2.73 5.27
CA GLU A 7 5.61 1.36 5.77
C GLU A 7 6.74 1.00 6.74
N GLN A 8 7.80 1.81 6.88
CA GLN A 8 8.82 1.58 7.92
C GLN A 8 8.26 1.67 9.35
N ALA A 9 7.11 2.32 9.53
CA ALA A 9 6.41 2.43 10.81
C ALA A 9 5.28 1.37 10.97
N SER A 10 5.13 0.48 9.99
CA SER A 10 4.11 -0.56 9.94
C SER A 10 4.65 -1.88 10.48
N HIS A 11 3.81 -2.63 11.19
CA HIS A 11 4.10 -4.02 11.59
C HIS A 11 3.36 -5.06 10.71
N HIS A 12 2.79 -4.64 9.58
CA HIS A 12 1.98 -5.50 8.71
C HIS A 12 2.86 -6.38 7.81
N VAL A 13 2.36 -7.57 7.47
CA VAL A 13 3.10 -8.57 6.65
C VAL A 13 3.55 -8.00 5.28
N LEU A 14 2.82 -7.04 4.73
CA LEU A 14 3.15 -6.41 3.45
C LEU A 14 4.27 -5.37 3.55
N ALA A 15 4.46 -4.77 4.72
CA ALA A 15 5.41 -3.69 4.93
C ALA A 15 6.83 -4.14 4.54
N ASP A 16 7.23 -5.32 5.01
CA ASP A 16 8.53 -5.90 4.67
C ASP A 16 8.67 -6.14 3.16
N SER A 17 7.62 -6.67 2.52
CA SER A 17 7.64 -6.93 1.07
C SER A 17 7.80 -5.65 0.26
N ILE A 18 7.10 -4.59 0.64
CA ILE A 18 7.18 -3.25 0.02
C ILE A 18 8.57 -2.63 0.24
N ILE A 19 9.10 -2.71 1.46
CA ILE A 19 10.43 -2.18 1.83
C ILE A 19 11.52 -2.92 1.06
N ARG A 20 11.45 -4.26 1.01
CA ARG A 20 12.40 -5.11 0.27
C ARG A 20 12.37 -4.81 -1.23
N ALA A 21 11.19 -4.67 -1.83
CA ALA A 21 11.05 -4.30 -3.23
C ALA A 21 11.66 -2.91 -3.51
N ALA A 22 11.47 -1.94 -2.60
CA ALA A 22 12.05 -0.61 -2.74
C ALA A 22 13.58 -0.61 -2.60
N ARG A 23 14.11 -1.36 -1.64
CA ARG A 23 15.56 -1.54 -1.46
C ARG A 23 16.22 -2.29 -2.61
N GLY A 24 15.56 -3.31 -3.15
CA GLY A 24 16.02 -4.03 -4.35
C GLY A 24 16.09 -3.13 -5.59
N ARG A 25 15.29 -2.07 -5.62
CA ARG A 25 15.35 -0.98 -6.61
C ARG A 25 16.29 0.17 -6.22
N GLN A 26 17.11 -0.01 -5.17
CA GLN A 26 18.05 0.98 -4.65
C GLN A 26 17.41 2.34 -4.30
N LEU A 27 16.13 2.35 -3.93
CA LEU A 27 15.46 3.56 -3.50
C LEU A 27 15.89 3.92 -2.07
N MET A 28 16.35 5.15 -1.88
CA MET A 28 16.63 5.69 -0.54
C MET A 28 15.32 5.91 0.22
N LEU A 29 15.15 5.25 1.36
CA LEU A 29 13.95 5.42 2.19
C LEU A 29 14.19 6.49 3.26
N SER A 30 13.28 7.46 3.31
CA SER A 30 13.25 8.50 4.35
C SER A 30 12.44 8.03 5.56
N HIS A 31 12.83 8.46 6.75
CA HIS A 31 12.07 8.20 7.98
C HIS A 31 10.71 8.93 7.92
N PRO A 32 9.58 8.25 8.20
CA PRO A 32 8.28 8.89 8.22
C PRO A 32 8.03 9.60 9.56
N HIS A 33 7.22 10.66 9.53
CA HIS A 33 6.84 11.44 10.72
C HIS A 33 5.33 11.45 10.93
N GLY A 34 4.91 11.62 12.19
CA GLY A 34 3.49 11.76 12.56
C GLY A 34 2.63 10.59 12.09
N VAL A 35 3.19 9.37 12.11
CA VAL A 35 2.50 8.20 11.59
C VAL A 35 1.33 7.82 12.49
N HIS A 36 0.18 7.59 11.88
CA HIS A 36 -1.02 7.11 12.51
C HIS A 36 -1.52 5.85 11.81
N GLU A 37 -1.76 4.81 12.59
CA GLU A 37 -2.28 3.54 12.11
C GLU A 37 -3.81 3.47 12.27
N TYR A 38 -4.49 3.23 11.17
CA TYR A 38 -5.89 2.85 11.14
C TYR A 38 -5.95 1.32 11.11
N ARG A 39 -6.11 0.70 12.29
CA ARG A 39 -6.06 -0.76 12.45
C ARG A 39 -6.89 -1.49 11.40
N GLY A 40 -6.25 -2.39 10.66
CA GLY A 40 -6.88 -3.17 9.58
C GLY A 40 -7.26 -2.39 8.31
N ALA A 41 -7.07 -1.07 8.30
CA ALA A 41 -7.42 -0.21 7.17
C ALA A 41 -6.22 0.44 6.50
N GLY A 42 -5.12 0.73 7.22
CA GLY A 42 -3.90 1.28 6.66
C GLY A 42 -3.19 2.31 7.54
N LEU A 43 -2.35 3.14 6.94
CA LEU A 43 -1.47 4.10 7.60
C LEU A 43 -1.54 5.48 6.96
N LYS A 44 -1.38 6.51 7.78
CA LYS A 44 -1.16 7.90 7.35
C LYS A 44 0.10 8.43 8.00
N GLY A 45 0.86 9.26 7.30
CA GLY A 45 1.99 9.95 7.88
C GLY A 45 2.58 10.97 6.91
N GLN A 46 3.73 11.53 7.26
CA GLN A 46 4.50 12.42 6.39
C GLN A 46 5.80 11.75 6.00
N VAL A 47 6.18 11.87 4.72
CA VAL A 47 7.49 11.46 4.21
C VAL A 47 8.10 12.67 3.53
N GLY A 48 9.14 13.24 4.14
CA GLY A 48 9.57 14.60 3.79
C GLY A 48 8.43 15.59 4.04
N ASN A 49 8.10 16.40 3.03
CA ASN A 49 7.02 17.40 3.12
C ASN A 49 5.68 16.91 2.53
N VAL A 50 5.56 15.64 2.18
CA VAL A 50 4.38 15.08 1.51
C VAL A 50 3.56 14.28 2.52
N SER A 51 2.26 14.56 2.61
CA SER A 51 1.33 13.72 3.37
C SER A 51 1.03 12.46 2.57
N VAL A 52 1.35 11.30 3.13
CA VAL A 52 1.11 9.99 2.53
C VAL A 52 0.00 9.29 3.30
N LEU A 53 -0.99 8.75 2.58
CA LEU A 53 -2.04 7.89 3.11
C LEU A 53 -2.07 6.61 2.27
N ALA A 54 -1.89 5.46 2.90
CA ALA A 54 -1.87 4.17 2.25
C ALA A 54 -2.80 3.19 2.95
N GLY A 55 -3.57 2.40 2.19
CA GLY A 55 -4.47 1.41 2.79
C GLY A 55 -5.65 1.03 1.92
N SER A 56 -6.75 0.69 2.57
CA SER A 56 -7.99 0.26 1.93
C SER A 56 -8.60 1.37 1.07
N ARG A 57 -9.44 0.96 0.11
CA ARG A 57 -10.18 1.89 -0.75
C ARG A 57 -11.01 2.88 0.06
N MET A 58 -11.67 2.40 1.11
CA MET A 58 -12.51 3.24 1.97
C MET A 58 -11.69 4.31 2.69
N LEU A 59 -10.54 3.94 3.24
CA LEU A 59 -9.66 4.88 3.94
C LEU A 59 -9.15 5.99 3.01
N VAL A 60 -8.71 5.62 1.80
CA VAL A 60 -8.03 6.56 0.89
C VAL A 60 -9.01 7.42 0.10
N LEU A 61 -10.10 6.84 -0.37
CA LEU A 61 -11.09 7.56 -1.18
C LEU A 61 -12.17 8.21 -0.34
N ALA A 62 -12.49 7.68 0.84
CA ALA A 62 -13.59 8.15 1.68
C ALA A 62 -14.91 8.27 0.88
N GLY A 63 -15.25 7.23 0.12
CA GLY A 63 -16.45 7.19 -0.73
C GLY A 63 -16.34 7.92 -2.08
N ARG A 64 -15.22 8.62 -2.36
CA ARG A 64 -15.00 9.23 -3.68
C ARG A 64 -14.89 8.17 -4.78
N PRO A 65 -15.35 8.47 -6.00
CA PRO A 65 -15.20 7.55 -7.12
C PRO A 65 -13.71 7.37 -7.46
N LEU A 66 -13.41 6.22 -8.04
CA LEU A 66 -12.08 5.94 -8.55
C LEU A 66 -11.77 6.81 -9.79
N PRO A 67 -10.55 7.36 -9.91
CA PRO A 67 -10.11 8.01 -11.13
C PRO A 67 -10.15 7.06 -12.33
N ARG A 68 -10.45 7.56 -13.53
CA ARG A 68 -10.58 6.72 -14.74
C ARG A 68 -9.36 5.84 -15.03
N TRP A 69 -8.15 6.32 -14.72
CA TRP A 69 -6.91 5.58 -14.96
C TRP A 69 -6.77 4.31 -14.11
N THR A 70 -7.51 4.16 -13.01
CA THR A 70 -7.47 2.94 -12.19
C THR A 70 -8.45 1.86 -12.65
N LEU A 71 -9.42 2.21 -13.51
CA LEU A 71 -10.56 1.32 -13.81
C LEU A 71 -10.12 0.02 -14.48
N CYS A 72 -9.24 0.09 -15.48
CA CYS A 72 -8.71 -1.10 -16.16
C CYS A 72 -8.05 -2.07 -15.17
N GLY A 73 -7.26 -1.55 -14.24
CA GLY A 73 -6.64 -2.36 -13.19
C GLY A 73 -7.63 -2.89 -12.15
N GLU A 74 -8.75 -2.22 -11.88
CA GLU A 74 -9.80 -2.78 -11.02
C GLU A 74 -10.56 -3.91 -11.74
N GLU A 75 -10.82 -3.74 -13.04
CA GLU A 75 -11.51 -4.74 -13.85
C GLU A 75 -10.68 -6.00 -14.01
N GLN A 76 -9.39 -5.86 -14.28
CA GLN A 76 -8.46 -6.98 -14.45
C GLN A 76 -8.42 -7.91 -13.24
N TYR A 77 -8.53 -7.38 -12.02
CA TYR A 77 -8.40 -8.15 -10.78
C TYR A 77 -9.71 -8.25 -9.99
N ARG A 78 -10.86 -7.93 -10.60
CA ARG A 78 -12.16 -7.86 -9.92
C ARG A 78 -12.53 -9.16 -9.19
N ASN A 79 -12.16 -10.31 -9.76
CA ASN A 79 -12.50 -11.63 -9.26
C ASN A 79 -11.26 -12.44 -8.84
N GLU A 80 -10.10 -11.79 -8.77
CA GLU A 80 -8.85 -12.44 -8.39
C GLU A 80 -8.65 -12.30 -6.86
N PRO A 81 -8.11 -13.33 -6.17
CA PRO A 81 -7.78 -13.26 -4.76
C PRO A 81 -6.51 -12.42 -4.57
N VAL A 82 -6.65 -11.10 -4.75
CA VAL A 82 -5.56 -10.13 -4.61
C VAL A 82 -5.86 -9.14 -3.51
N LEU A 83 -4.80 -8.65 -2.89
CA LEU A 83 -4.89 -7.53 -1.98
C LEU A 83 -4.58 -6.21 -2.71
N ARG A 84 -5.49 -5.25 -2.57
CA ARG A 84 -5.37 -3.91 -3.17
C ARG A 84 -5.02 -2.88 -2.10
N VAL A 85 -3.90 -2.18 -2.29
CA VAL A 85 -3.49 -1.05 -1.44
C VAL A 85 -3.53 0.23 -2.26
N PHE A 86 -4.38 1.16 -1.85
CA PHE A 86 -4.51 2.48 -2.44
C PHE A 86 -3.53 3.42 -1.76
N VAL A 87 -2.92 4.33 -2.52
CA VAL A 87 -1.97 5.31 -1.99
C VAL A 87 -2.34 6.68 -2.48
N ALA A 88 -2.48 7.63 -1.56
CA ALA A 88 -2.69 9.03 -1.85
C ALA A 88 -1.54 9.88 -1.32
N PHE A 89 -1.22 10.92 -2.10
CA PHE A 89 -0.33 12.00 -1.72
C PHE A 89 -1.15 13.28 -1.64
N ASP A 90 -1.05 13.98 -0.52
CA ASP A 90 -1.77 15.24 -0.24
C ASP A 90 -3.27 15.15 -0.57
N GLY A 91 -3.89 14.03 -0.19
CA GLY A 91 -5.32 13.76 -0.35
C GLY A 91 -5.76 13.33 -1.74
N ARG A 92 -4.84 13.21 -2.70
CA ARG A 92 -5.10 12.77 -4.08
C ARG A 92 -4.56 11.37 -4.31
N LEU A 93 -5.39 10.48 -4.85
CA LEU A 93 -4.95 9.13 -5.21
C LEU A 93 -3.82 9.20 -6.24
N ALA A 94 -2.68 8.64 -5.87
CA ALA A 94 -1.45 8.63 -6.66
C ALA A 94 -1.12 7.24 -7.23
N GLY A 95 -1.65 6.17 -6.62
CA GLY A 95 -1.35 4.80 -7.05
C GLY A 95 -2.27 3.76 -6.42
N VAL A 96 -2.33 2.61 -7.08
CA VAL A 96 -2.94 1.39 -6.52
C VAL A 96 -1.95 0.25 -6.71
N PHE A 97 -1.58 -0.40 -5.61
CA PHE A 97 -0.71 -1.56 -5.58
C PHE A 97 -1.58 -2.80 -5.47
N THR A 98 -1.29 -3.80 -6.31
CA THR A 98 -1.95 -5.10 -6.27
C THR A 98 -0.93 -6.13 -5.86
N PHE A 99 -1.22 -6.81 -4.75
CA PHE A 99 -0.43 -7.92 -4.26
C PHE A 99 -1.21 -9.18 -4.57
N GLY A 100 -0.72 -9.95 -5.54
CA GLY A 100 -1.20 -11.31 -5.75
C GLY A 100 -0.77 -12.18 -4.58
N ASP A 101 -1.64 -13.10 -4.18
CA ASP A 101 -1.25 -14.14 -3.24
C ASP A 101 -0.29 -15.09 -3.96
N ALA A 102 1.01 -14.80 -3.90
CA ALA A 102 1.97 -15.87 -4.03
C ALA A 102 1.82 -16.67 -2.74
N LEU A 103 1.02 -17.75 -2.79
CA LEU A 103 1.00 -18.76 -1.74
C LEU A 103 2.45 -18.98 -1.32
N ARG A 104 2.74 -18.51 -0.12
CA ARG A 104 4.00 -18.71 0.57
C ARG A 104 4.34 -20.20 0.43
N ALA A 105 5.54 -20.53 -0.03
CA ALA A 105 5.93 -21.94 -0.23
C ALA A 105 5.84 -22.75 1.08
N ASP A 106 5.84 -22.05 2.22
CA ASP A 106 5.60 -22.49 3.58
C ASP A 106 4.11 -22.80 3.92
N ALA A 107 3.15 -22.46 3.06
CA ALA A 107 1.73 -22.82 3.23
C ALA A 107 1.43 -24.28 2.85
N ARG A 108 2.41 -25.03 2.31
CA ARG A 108 2.26 -26.46 1.98
C ARG A 108 2.44 -27.42 3.15
N ASP A 109 2.85 -26.94 4.33
CA ASP A 109 3.03 -27.80 5.52
C ASP A 109 1.83 -27.81 6.48
N ALA A 110 0.67 -27.29 6.05
CA ALA A 110 -0.53 -27.19 6.90
C ALA A 110 -1.78 -27.92 6.36
N LEU A 111 -1.62 -28.87 5.42
CA LEU A 111 -2.67 -29.81 5.00
C LEU A 111 -2.13 -31.24 5.04
#